data_AF-A0A9C9Q4Y5-F1
#
_entry.id   AF-A0A9C9Q4Y5-F1
#
_cell.length_a   1.000
_cell.length_b   1.000
_cell.length_c   1.000
_cell.angle_alpha   90.00
_cell.angle_beta   90.00
_cell.angle_gamma   90.00
#
_symmetry.space_group_name_H-M   'P 1'
#
loop_
_entity.id
_entity.type
_entity.pdbx_description
1 polymer ?
#
loop_
_entity_poly.entity_id
_entity_poly.type
_entity_poly.pdbx_seq_one_letter_code
_entity_poly.pdbx_strand_id
1 'polypeptide(L)'
;IEECGGNRHTLRRLIVGGPMMGTAMHSDVVPMVKATNCVLVESAMHDVPLPSRDEYAMPCIRCGNCASACPVNLLPQQMYWYARARDFDKIQDYNLFDCIECGCCDYVCPSQIPLVGYYRYAKSEIWNQEAEKRLADLARERHQFREFRLEREKKERAERHKKKRSAVTQGGSDDKKAAIQAAMERVRAKKSEQDSTPKNTDNLTPAQQKAIDDADQRRCEQSHEEKTRESPSESKAATTQDRP
;
A
#
# COMPACT_ATOMS: atom_id res chain seq x y z
N ILE A 1 24.43 -4.31 -30.35
CA ILE A 1 25.78 -3.95 -29.82
C ILE A 1 26.85 -4.74 -30.55
N GLU A 2 26.85 -6.08 -30.47
CA GLU A 2 27.79 -6.93 -31.21
C GLU A 2 27.68 -6.76 -32.74
N GLU A 3 26.46 -6.65 -33.28
CA GLU A 3 26.22 -6.34 -34.69
C GLU A 3 26.81 -5.00 -35.15
N CYS A 4 27.00 -4.06 -34.21
CA CYS A 4 27.61 -2.76 -34.48
C CYS A 4 29.12 -2.76 -34.22
N GLY A 5 29.73 -3.94 -33.99
CA GLY A 5 31.15 -4.08 -33.64
C GLY A 5 31.50 -3.68 -32.21
N GLY A 6 30.49 -3.46 -31.34
CA GLY A 6 30.70 -3.11 -29.94
C GLY A 6 30.91 -4.34 -29.05
N ASN A 7 31.76 -4.22 -28.03
CA ASN A 7 32.03 -5.30 -27.07
C ASN A 7 31.18 -5.13 -25.80
N ARG A 8 30.37 -6.14 -25.46
CA ARG A 8 29.53 -6.15 -24.25
C ARG A 8 30.32 -6.15 -22.94
N HIS A 9 31.52 -6.70 -22.94
CA HIS A 9 32.35 -6.82 -21.75
C HIS A 9 33.08 -5.52 -21.38
N THR A 10 33.15 -4.55 -22.29
CA THR A 10 33.78 -3.24 -22.04
C THR A 10 32.75 -2.12 -21.91
N LEU A 11 31.48 -2.45 -21.69
CA LEU A 11 30.41 -1.48 -21.50
C LEU A 11 30.54 -0.81 -20.13
N ARG A 12 30.70 0.51 -20.12
CA ARG A 12 30.64 1.32 -18.89
C ARG A 12 29.23 1.85 -18.65
N ARG A 13 28.58 2.32 -19.71
CA ARG A 13 27.25 2.93 -19.64
C ARG A 13 26.47 2.66 -20.91
N LEU A 14 25.19 2.33 -20.73
CA LEU A 14 24.23 2.18 -21.81
C LEU A 14 23.16 3.26 -21.67
N ILE A 15 22.94 4.07 -22.70
CA ILE A 15 21.90 5.10 -22.71
C ILE A 15 20.96 4.81 -23.88
N VAL A 16 19.67 4.71 -23.60
CA VAL A 16 18.65 4.54 -24.64
C VAL A 16 17.99 5.89 -24.93
N GLY A 17 17.86 6.22 -26.21
CA GLY A 17 17.51 7.55 -26.69
C GLY A 17 18.76 8.32 -27.13
N GLY A 18 18.77 9.64 -26.95
CA GLY A 18 19.87 10.51 -27.37
C GLY A 18 20.79 10.95 -26.22
N PRO A 19 21.86 11.73 -26.51
CA PRO A 19 22.85 12.13 -25.50
C PRO A 19 22.29 13.10 -24.45
N MET A 20 21.21 13.82 -24.78
CA MET A 20 20.59 14.82 -23.91
C MET A 20 19.30 14.31 -23.23
N MET A 21 18.47 13.52 -23.95
CA MET A 21 17.17 13.01 -23.46
C MET A 21 17.24 11.59 -22.92
N GLY A 22 18.31 10.87 -23.25
CA GLY A 22 18.37 9.44 -23.06
C GLY A 22 18.39 9.04 -21.59
N THR A 23 17.87 7.85 -21.34
CA THR A 23 17.86 7.26 -19.99
C THR A 23 18.99 6.26 -19.88
N ALA A 24 19.79 6.38 -18.83
CA ALA A 24 20.81 5.39 -18.51
C ALA A 24 20.15 4.07 -18.10
N MET A 25 20.51 2.98 -18.75
CA MET A 25 20.02 1.64 -18.46
C MET A 25 20.96 0.94 -17.48
N HIS A 26 20.37 0.15 -16.58
CA HIS A 26 21.13 -0.66 -15.61
C HIS A 26 21.64 -1.99 -16.19
N SER A 27 21.04 -2.46 -17.29
CA SER A 27 21.36 -3.73 -17.93
C SER A 27 21.27 -3.60 -19.44
N ASP A 28 22.00 -4.46 -20.15
CA ASP A 28 21.95 -4.62 -21.61
C ASP A 28 20.89 -5.63 -22.07
N VAL A 29 20.18 -6.29 -21.15
CA VAL A 29 19.07 -7.22 -21.42
C VAL A 29 17.72 -6.49 -21.37
N VAL A 30 17.63 -5.34 -22.04
CA VAL A 30 16.40 -4.53 -22.09
C VAL A 30 15.77 -4.66 -23.47
N PRO A 31 14.46 -4.97 -23.57
CA PRO A 31 13.79 -5.07 -24.86
C PRO A 31 13.74 -3.71 -25.56
N MET A 32 14.03 -3.70 -26.86
CA MET A 32 13.89 -2.52 -27.71
C MET A 32 12.47 -2.42 -28.26
N VAL A 33 11.90 -1.23 -28.23
CA VAL A 33 10.55 -0.94 -28.74
C VAL A 33 10.64 -0.07 -29.97
N LYS A 34 9.60 0.01 -30.81
CA LYS A 34 9.60 0.88 -32.01
C LYS A 34 9.94 2.35 -31.69
N ALA A 35 9.69 2.80 -30.46
CA ALA A 35 9.99 4.15 -30.01
C ALA A 35 11.47 4.38 -29.64
N THR A 36 12.31 3.35 -29.54
CA THR A 36 13.75 3.54 -29.30
C THR A 36 14.44 4.02 -30.57
N ASN A 37 14.81 5.31 -30.59
CA ASN A 37 15.44 5.96 -31.73
C ASN A 37 16.93 5.58 -31.84
N CYS A 38 17.68 5.73 -30.76
CA CYS A 38 19.11 5.44 -30.71
C CYS A 38 19.51 4.79 -29.40
N VAL A 39 20.65 4.11 -29.39
CA VAL A 39 21.28 3.52 -28.21
C VAL A 39 22.73 3.96 -28.21
N LEU A 40 23.10 4.74 -27.19
CA LEU A 40 24.47 5.19 -26.99
C LEU A 40 25.16 4.22 -26.05
N VAL A 41 26.28 3.70 -26.53
CA VAL A 41 27.12 2.76 -25.81
C VAL A 41 28.42 3.47 -25.48
N GLU A 42 28.69 3.62 -24.19
CA GLU A 42 29.95 4.13 -23.69
C GLU A 42 30.88 2.94 -23.40
N SER A 43 31.92 2.78 -24.22
CA SER A 43 32.95 1.78 -23.99
C SER A 43 34.03 2.34 -23.07
N ALA A 44 34.54 1.53 -22.14
CA ALA A 44 35.57 1.87 -21.16
C ALA A 44 36.97 2.14 -21.76
N MET A 45 37.07 2.43 -23.08
CA MET A 45 38.32 2.41 -23.84
C MET A 45 39.20 3.65 -23.63
N HIS A 46 38.77 4.64 -22.84
CA HIS A 46 39.59 5.78 -22.45
C HIS A 46 39.33 6.14 -20.98
N ASP A 47 40.42 6.38 -20.23
CA ASP A 47 40.47 6.90 -18.85
C ASP A 47 39.98 8.36 -18.76
N VAL A 48 38.86 8.68 -19.42
CA VAL A 48 38.12 9.88 -19.09
C VAL A 48 37.15 9.45 -18.00
N PRO A 49 37.41 9.77 -16.72
CA PRO A 49 36.35 9.71 -15.73
C PRO A 49 35.30 10.73 -16.17
N LEU A 50 34.29 10.29 -16.92
CA LEU A 50 33.03 11.01 -16.99
C LEU A 50 32.50 10.96 -15.56
N PRO A 51 32.50 12.10 -14.84
CA PRO A 51 31.99 12.11 -13.48
C PRO A 51 30.56 11.59 -13.56
N SER A 52 30.20 10.67 -12.66
CA SER A 52 28.77 10.43 -12.48
C SER A 52 28.18 11.80 -12.12
N ARG A 53 27.13 12.24 -12.83
CA ARG A 53 26.57 13.59 -12.62
C ARG A 53 26.17 13.83 -11.16
N ASP A 54 25.98 12.75 -10.40
CA ASP A 54 25.69 12.77 -8.97
C ASP A 54 26.94 12.96 -8.09
N GLU A 55 28.12 12.48 -8.49
CA GLU A 55 29.38 12.64 -7.73
C GLU A 55 29.93 14.07 -7.74
N TYR A 56 29.53 14.89 -8.73
CA TYR A 56 30.03 16.26 -8.90
C TYR A 56 28.96 17.36 -8.70
N ALA A 57 27.79 17.02 -8.18
CA ALA A 57 26.73 18.00 -7.97
C ALA A 57 27.12 19.01 -6.86
N MET A 58 27.48 20.22 -7.28
CA MET A 58 27.76 21.33 -6.36
C MET A 58 26.47 22.06 -5.96
N PRO A 59 26.48 22.80 -4.83
CA PRO A 59 25.35 23.66 -4.47
C PRO A 59 25.02 24.68 -5.58
N CYS A 60 23.73 24.98 -5.72
CA CYS A 60 23.26 25.97 -6.70
C CYS A 60 23.77 27.38 -6.32
N ILE A 61 24.56 28.00 -7.20
CA ILE A 61 25.07 29.37 -7.03
C ILE A 61 24.11 30.46 -7.53
N ARG A 62 22.89 30.08 -7.95
CA ARG A 62 21.86 31.00 -8.46
C ARG A 62 22.28 31.88 -9.66
N CYS A 63 23.03 31.32 -10.60
CA CYS A 63 23.51 32.04 -11.79
C CYS A 63 22.45 32.41 -12.84
N GLY A 64 21.30 31.73 -12.89
CA GLY A 64 20.20 32.04 -13.81
C GLY A 64 20.29 31.43 -15.22
N ASN A 65 21.43 30.82 -15.61
CA ASN A 65 21.64 30.23 -16.94
C ASN A 65 20.58 29.20 -17.35
N CYS A 66 20.01 28.48 -16.37
CA CYS A 66 18.98 27.48 -16.64
C CYS A 66 17.66 28.10 -17.17
N ALA A 67 17.32 29.32 -16.75
CA ALA A 67 16.13 30.01 -17.24
C ALA A 67 16.33 30.50 -18.68
N SER A 68 17.49 31.07 -18.99
CA SER A 68 17.80 31.55 -20.35
C SER A 68 17.93 30.43 -21.39
N ALA A 69 18.34 29.23 -20.97
CA ALA A 69 18.47 28.08 -21.84
C ALA A 69 17.15 27.28 -22.03
N CYS A 70 16.10 27.63 -21.29
CA CYS A 70 14.86 26.86 -21.31
C CYS A 70 14.04 27.18 -22.58
N PRO A 71 13.77 26.19 -23.46
CA PRO A 71 13.03 26.45 -24.71
C PRO A 71 11.54 26.79 -24.47
N VAL A 72 11.02 26.45 -23.29
CA VAL A 72 9.62 26.69 -22.90
C VAL A 72 9.49 27.84 -21.89
N ASN A 73 10.57 28.60 -21.65
CA ASN A 73 10.58 29.78 -20.77
C ASN A 73 10.05 29.54 -19.34
N LEU A 74 10.35 28.36 -18.77
CA LEU A 74 10.04 28.06 -17.37
C LEU A 74 11.06 28.70 -16.40
N LEU A 75 10.83 28.52 -15.10
CA LEU A 75 11.74 28.92 -14.02
C LEU A 75 12.40 27.69 -13.34
N PRO A 76 13.36 27.00 -13.99
CA PRO A 76 13.98 25.79 -13.44
C PRO A 76 14.57 25.99 -12.05
N GLN A 77 15.13 27.16 -11.76
CA GLN A 77 15.68 27.42 -10.44
C GLN A 77 14.64 27.25 -9.33
N GLN A 78 13.45 27.86 -9.46
CA GLN A 78 12.40 27.77 -8.45
C GLN A 78 11.85 26.35 -8.39
N MET A 79 11.57 25.75 -9.56
CA MET A 79 11.10 24.37 -9.64
C MET A 79 12.04 23.39 -8.94
N TYR A 80 13.37 23.56 -9.10
CA TYR A 80 14.36 22.72 -8.43
C TYR A 80 14.29 22.82 -6.91
N TRP A 81 14.13 24.03 -6.36
CA TRP A 81 14.00 24.20 -4.90
C TRP A 81 12.76 23.50 -4.36
N TYR A 82 11.61 23.62 -5.03
CA TYR A 82 10.38 22.93 -4.63
C TYR A 82 10.46 21.42 -4.83
N ALA A 83 11.05 20.95 -5.95
CA ALA A 83 11.26 19.52 -6.20
C ALA A 83 12.15 18.89 -5.13
N ARG A 84 13.26 19.57 -4.79
CA ARG A 84 14.20 19.11 -3.76
C ARG A 84 13.56 19.11 -2.37
N ALA A 85 12.71 20.10 -2.07
CA ALA A 85 11.96 20.18 -0.83
C ALA A 85 10.76 19.20 -0.77
N ARG A 86 10.46 18.47 -1.86
CA ARG A 86 9.26 17.64 -2.02
C ARG A 86 7.95 18.41 -1.81
N ASP A 87 7.95 19.70 -2.14
CA ASP A 87 6.77 20.57 -2.10
C ASP A 87 6.07 20.51 -3.47
N PHE A 88 5.26 19.45 -3.64
CA PHE A 88 4.63 19.12 -4.92
C PHE A 88 3.45 20.02 -5.29
N ASP A 89 2.84 20.69 -4.32
CA ASP A 89 1.75 21.63 -4.59
C ASP A 89 2.33 22.90 -5.22
N LYS A 90 3.37 23.47 -4.61
CA LYS A 90 4.01 24.68 -5.15
C LYS A 90 4.69 24.44 -6.48
N ILE A 91 5.32 23.30 -6.70
CA ILE A 91 5.99 23.05 -8.00
C ILE A 91 4.98 23.00 -9.17
N GLN A 92 3.73 22.60 -8.90
CA GLN A 92 2.66 22.63 -9.90
C GLN A 92 2.25 24.06 -10.25
N ASP A 93 2.25 24.98 -9.28
CA ASP A 93 2.02 26.41 -9.53
C ASP A 93 3.07 27.03 -10.48
N TYR A 94 4.26 26.42 -10.55
CA TYR A 94 5.33 26.78 -11.50
C TYR A 94 5.29 25.96 -12.81
N ASN A 95 4.13 25.40 -13.16
CA ASN A 95 3.88 24.69 -14.41
C ASN A 95 4.85 23.52 -14.67
N LEU A 96 5.11 22.69 -13.66
CA LEU A 96 5.99 21.52 -13.79
C LEU A 96 5.65 20.63 -15.00
N PHE A 97 4.36 20.48 -15.31
CA PHE A 97 3.90 19.62 -16.39
C PHE A 97 4.20 20.15 -17.80
N ASP A 98 4.47 21.45 -17.94
CA ASP A 98 4.89 22.04 -19.22
C ASP A 98 6.36 21.74 -19.54
N CYS A 99 7.13 21.29 -18.55
CA CYS A 99 8.51 20.90 -18.76
C CYS A 99 8.59 19.68 -19.69
N ILE A 100 9.13 19.84 -20.89
CA ILE A 100 9.32 18.75 -21.87
C ILE A 100 10.56 17.89 -21.61
N GLU A 101 11.21 18.05 -20.45
CA GLU A 101 12.38 17.26 -20.03
C GLU A 101 13.57 17.33 -21.01
N CYS A 102 13.70 18.46 -21.72
CA CYS A 102 14.71 18.72 -22.75
C CYS A 102 16.18 18.76 -22.29
N GLY A 103 16.51 18.58 -21.00
CA GLY A 103 17.90 18.53 -20.53
C GLY A 103 18.75 19.79 -20.72
N CYS A 104 18.26 20.85 -21.35
CA CYS A 104 19.04 22.06 -21.62
C CYS A 104 19.53 22.72 -20.33
N CYS A 105 18.68 22.76 -19.30
CA CYS A 105 19.00 23.33 -18.00
C CYS A 105 20.08 22.54 -17.24
N ASP A 106 20.11 21.22 -17.41
CA ASP A 106 21.09 20.31 -16.81
C ASP A 106 22.47 20.49 -17.44
N TYR A 107 22.50 20.73 -18.75
CA TYR A 107 23.74 20.89 -19.50
C TYR A 107 24.43 22.22 -19.21
N VAL A 108 23.67 23.32 -19.14
CA VAL A 108 24.25 24.67 -18.91
C VAL A 108 24.55 24.98 -17.44
N CYS A 109 24.21 24.08 -16.52
CA CYS A 109 24.39 24.31 -15.08
C CYS A 109 25.87 24.23 -14.70
N PRO A 110 26.50 25.31 -14.20
CA PRO A 110 27.90 25.28 -13.78
C PRO A 110 28.12 24.38 -12.55
N SER A 111 27.08 24.20 -11.73
CA SER A 111 27.10 23.30 -10.57
C SER A 111 26.82 21.84 -10.92
N GLN A 112 26.63 21.52 -12.21
CA GLN A 112 26.32 20.17 -12.74
C GLN A 112 25.08 19.48 -12.14
N ILE A 113 24.16 20.25 -11.53
CA ILE A 113 22.96 19.72 -10.89
C ILE A 113 22.06 19.02 -11.93
N PRO A 114 21.59 17.77 -11.67
CA PRO A 114 20.68 17.05 -12.56
C PRO A 114 19.22 17.52 -12.37
N LEU A 115 18.89 18.75 -12.80
CA LEU A 115 17.56 19.35 -12.62
C LEU A 115 16.44 18.51 -13.24
N VAL A 116 16.63 17.95 -14.44
CA VAL A 116 15.62 17.11 -15.09
C VAL A 116 15.34 15.84 -14.30
N GLY A 117 16.35 15.28 -13.62
CA GLY A 117 16.15 14.16 -12.69
C GLY A 117 15.17 14.49 -11.57
N TYR A 118 15.32 15.67 -10.95
CA TYR A 118 14.38 16.16 -9.92
C TYR A 118 12.97 16.40 -10.48
N TYR A 119 12.84 16.91 -11.70
CA TYR A 119 11.53 17.14 -12.30
C TYR A 119 10.81 15.84 -12.68
N ARG A 120 11.55 14.87 -13.25
CA ARG A 120 11.02 13.52 -13.52
C ARG A 120 10.53 12.85 -12.26
N TYR A 121 11.32 12.93 -11.18
CA TYR A 121 10.92 12.45 -9.87
C TYR A 121 9.63 13.14 -9.40
N ALA A 122 9.60 14.48 -9.41
CA ALA A 122 8.44 15.23 -8.95
C ALA A 122 7.16 14.92 -9.75
N LYS A 123 7.23 14.83 -11.09
CA LYS A 123 6.08 14.44 -11.92
C LYS A 123 5.57 13.03 -11.59
N SER A 124 6.50 12.09 -11.43
CA SER A 124 6.15 10.70 -11.12
C SER A 124 5.48 10.58 -9.75
N GLU A 125 5.99 11.30 -8.75
CA GLU A 125 5.39 11.36 -7.42
C GLU A 125 3.99 11.99 -7.44
N ILE A 126 3.78 13.06 -8.19
CA ILE A 126 2.45 13.68 -8.33
C ILE A 126 1.47 12.69 -8.96
N TRP A 127 1.85 12.00 -10.04
CA TRP A 127 1.00 10.97 -10.65
C TRP A 127 0.70 9.80 -9.70
N ASN A 128 1.68 9.36 -8.90
CA ASN A 128 1.46 8.33 -7.90
C ASN A 128 0.45 8.79 -6.84
N GLN A 129 0.59 10.02 -6.34
CA GLN A 129 -0.34 10.60 -5.37
C GLN A 129 -1.75 10.74 -5.94
N GLU A 130 -1.90 11.16 -7.21
CA GLU A 130 -3.19 11.22 -7.88
C GLU A 130 -3.83 9.84 -8.06
N ALA A 131 -3.03 8.84 -8.42
CA ALA A 131 -3.50 7.46 -8.56
C ALA A 131 -3.97 6.90 -7.20
N GLU A 132 -3.21 7.12 -6.13
CA GLU A 132 -3.58 6.75 -4.76
C GLU A 132 -4.85 7.45 -4.29
N LYS A 133 -4.97 8.76 -4.51
CA LYS A 133 -6.18 9.54 -4.20
C LYS A 133 -7.39 8.95 -4.93
N ARG A 134 -7.29 8.67 -6.24
CA ARG A 134 -8.37 8.07 -7.03
C ARG A 134 -8.78 6.70 -6.49
N LEU A 135 -7.82 5.85 -6.13
CA LEU A 135 -8.08 4.55 -5.52
C LEU A 135 -8.78 4.69 -4.16
N ALA A 136 -8.35 5.65 -3.34
CA ALA A 136 -8.94 5.94 -2.04
C ALA A 136 -10.39 6.45 -2.17
N ASP A 137 -10.67 7.31 -3.16
CA ASP A 137 -12.01 7.83 -3.43
C ASP A 137 -12.95 6.72 -3.91
N LEU A 138 -12.50 5.86 -4.83
CA LEU A 138 -13.26 4.68 -5.26
C LEU A 138 -13.56 3.72 -4.09
N ALA A 139 -12.61 3.53 -3.18
CA ALA A 139 -12.82 2.72 -1.99
C ALA A 139 -13.85 3.37 -1.04
N ARG A 140 -13.81 4.71 -0.88
CA ARG A 140 -14.75 5.48 -0.08
C ARG A 140 -16.17 5.37 -0.63
N GLU A 141 -16.35 5.54 -1.94
CA GLU A 141 -17.64 5.40 -2.61
C GLU A 141 -18.23 4.00 -2.41
N ARG A 142 -17.41 2.95 -2.57
CA ARG A 142 -17.83 1.56 -2.32
C ARG A 142 -18.26 1.33 -0.88
N HIS A 143 -17.53 1.91 0.08
CA HIS A 143 -17.85 1.81 1.50
C HIS A 143 -19.19 2.49 1.81
N GLN A 144 -19.36 3.73 1.38
CA GLN A 144 -20.59 4.51 1.55
C GLN A 144 -21.81 3.78 0.95
N PHE A 145 -21.66 3.17 -0.23
CA PHE A 145 -22.74 2.39 -0.84
C PHE A 145 -23.10 1.14 -0.04
N ARG A 146 -22.11 0.46 0.57
CA ARG A 146 -22.34 -0.68 1.47
C ARG A 146 -23.08 -0.25 2.73
N GLU A 147 -22.67 0.85 3.36
CA GLU A 147 -23.32 1.39 4.55
C GLU A 147 -24.77 1.79 4.28
N PHE A 148 -25.02 2.49 3.16
CA PHE A 148 -26.37 2.85 2.74
C PHE A 148 -27.30 1.63 2.60
N ARG A 149 -26.79 0.55 1.98
CA ARG A 149 -27.54 -0.70 1.83
C ARG A 149 -27.85 -1.35 3.17
N LEU A 150 -26.87 -1.44 4.06
CA LEU A 150 -27.02 -2.03 5.39
C LEU A 150 -27.98 -1.20 6.25
N GLU A 151 -27.93 0.13 6.17
CA GLU A 151 -28.84 1.00 6.90
C GLU A 151 -30.28 0.86 6.41
N ARG A 152 -30.49 0.74 5.09
CA ARG A 152 -31.81 0.46 4.50
C ARG A 152 -32.35 -0.90 4.97
N GLU A 153 -31.55 -1.95 4.88
CA GLU A 153 -31.93 -3.29 5.36
C GLU A 153 -32.22 -3.30 6.88
N LYS A 154 -31.44 -2.57 7.69
CA LYS A 154 -31.66 -2.44 9.14
C LYS A 154 -32.96 -1.70 9.44
N LYS A 155 -33.27 -0.61 8.73
CA LYS A 155 -34.52 0.16 8.85
C LYS A 155 -35.72 -0.72 8.48
N GLU A 156 -35.69 -1.37 7.31
CA GLU A 156 -36.74 -2.30 6.85
C GLU A 156 -36.96 -3.46 7.84
N ARG A 157 -35.86 -4.06 8.36
CA ARG A 157 -35.92 -5.12 9.37
C ARG A 157 -36.52 -4.61 10.67
N ALA A 158 -36.10 -3.43 11.16
CA ALA A 158 -36.64 -2.83 12.38
C ALA A 158 -38.15 -2.52 12.25
N GLU A 159 -38.59 -2.00 11.12
CA GLU A 159 -40.01 -1.78 10.83
C GLU A 159 -40.80 -3.09 10.79
N ARG A 160 -40.26 -4.14 10.16
CA ARG A 160 -40.88 -5.47 10.14
C ARG A 160 -41.00 -6.06 11.55
N HIS A 161 -39.97 -5.91 12.40
CA HIS A 161 -40.03 -6.33 13.79
C HIS A 161 -41.02 -5.49 14.61
N LYS A 162 -41.10 -4.17 14.38
CA LYS A 162 -42.07 -3.28 15.04
C LYS A 162 -43.51 -3.67 14.68
N LYS A 163 -43.80 -3.90 13.39
CA LYS A 163 -45.11 -4.38 12.90
C LYS A 163 -45.49 -5.75 13.49
N LYS A 164 -44.55 -6.69 13.53
CA LYS A 164 -44.77 -8.00 14.19
C LYS A 164 -45.04 -7.86 15.68
N ARG A 165 -44.28 -7.01 16.38
CA ARG A 165 -44.45 -6.79 17.83
C ARG A 165 -45.80 -6.12 18.15
N SER A 166 -46.21 -5.11 17.38
CA SER A 166 -47.51 -4.46 17.57
C SER A 166 -48.69 -5.41 17.33
N ALA A 167 -48.58 -6.28 16.31
CA ALA A 167 -49.58 -7.33 16.04
C ALA A 167 -49.67 -8.36 17.18
N VAL A 168 -48.56 -8.75 17.79
CA VAL A 168 -48.54 -9.68 18.94
C VAL A 168 -49.12 -9.02 20.20
N THR A 169 -48.84 -7.74 20.46
CA THR A 169 -49.39 -7.02 21.63
C THR A 169 -50.90 -6.77 21.51
N GLN A 170 -51.45 -6.63 20.30
CA GLN A 170 -52.90 -6.48 20.09
C GLN A 170 -53.64 -7.84 20.01
N GLY A 171 -52.93 -8.94 19.70
CA GLY A 171 -53.51 -10.29 19.59
C GLY A 171 -53.16 -11.25 20.75
N GLY A 172 -52.62 -10.74 21.85
CA GLY A 172 -52.23 -11.53 23.01
C GLY A 172 -53.37 -11.69 24.01
N SER A 173 -54.26 -12.65 23.78
CA SER A 173 -55.12 -13.17 24.85
C SER A 173 -54.25 -13.79 25.95
N ASP A 174 -54.69 -13.66 27.20
CA ASP A 174 -53.94 -14.07 28.39
C ASP A 174 -53.63 -15.59 28.42
N ASP A 175 -54.27 -16.39 27.57
CA ASP A 175 -54.08 -17.84 27.41
C ASP A 175 -52.67 -18.24 26.98
N LYS A 176 -52.00 -17.43 26.14
CA LYS A 176 -50.65 -17.75 25.66
C LYS A 176 -49.57 -17.47 26.70
N LYS A 177 -49.80 -16.52 27.62
CA LYS A 177 -48.88 -16.22 28.72
C LYS A 177 -48.87 -17.35 29.77
N ALA A 178 -50.05 -17.90 30.07
CA ALA A 178 -50.20 -19.05 30.96
C ALA A 178 -49.50 -20.32 30.41
N ALA A 179 -49.60 -20.57 29.10
CA ALA A 179 -48.95 -21.72 28.47
C ALA A 179 -47.41 -21.63 28.44
N ILE A 180 -46.84 -20.42 28.28
CA ILE A 180 -45.38 -20.20 28.28
C ILE A 180 -44.81 -20.36 29.71
N GLN A 181 -45.52 -19.89 30.74
CA GLN A 181 -45.10 -20.08 32.14
C GLN A 181 -45.13 -21.56 32.53
N ALA A 182 -46.20 -22.28 32.19
CA ALA A 182 -46.29 -23.72 32.42
C ALA A 182 -45.21 -24.52 31.66
N ALA A 183 -44.79 -24.08 30.48
CA ALA A 183 -43.69 -24.69 29.75
C ALA A 183 -42.31 -24.38 30.37
N MET A 184 -42.08 -23.15 30.86
CA MET A 184 -40.84 -22.77 31.55
C MET A 184 -40.66 -23.51 32.88
N GLU A 185 -41.74 -23.77 33.62
CA GLU A 185 -41.69 -24.58 34.85
C GLU A 185 -41.37 -26.05 34.55
N ARG A 186 -41.94 -26.63 33.47
CA ARG A 186 -41.59 -27.99 33.04
C ARG A 186 -40.14 -28.12 32.56
N VAL A 187 -39.59 -27.09 31.92
CA VAL A 187 -38.18 -27.07 31.49
C VAL A 187 -37.26 -26.86 32.69
N ARG A 188 -37.63 -26.02 33.67
CA ARG A 188 -36.87 -25.88 34.93
C ARG A 188 -36.87 -27.16 35.74
N ALA A 189 -38.01 -27.86 35.84
CA ALA A 189 -38.11 -29.18 36.47
C ALA A 189 -37.23 -30.23 35.75
N LYS A 190 -37.27 -30.27 34.42
CA LYS A 190 -36.40 -31.15 33.63
C LYS A 190 -34.91 -30.79 33.71
N LYS A 191 -34.57 -29.52 33.97
CA LYS A 191 -33.18 -29.06 34.13
C LYS A 191 -32.64 -29.28 35.54
N SER A 192 -33.48 -29.29 36.58
CA SER A 192 -33.10 -29.78 37.91
C SER A 192 -32.97 -31.31 37.97
N GLU A 193 -33.62 -32.03 37.06
CA GLU A 193 -33.50 -33.49 36.91
C GLU A 193 -32.40 -33.92 35.91
N GLN A 194 -31.92 -33.00 35.07
CA GLN A 194 -30.80 -33.22 34.15
C GLN A 194 -29.65 -32.26 34.48
N ASP A 195 -28.86 -32.63 35.49
CA ASP A 195 -27.47 -32.21 35.59
C ASP A 195 -26.71 -32.90 34.44
N SER A 196 -26.64 -32.23 33.29
CA SER A 196 -26.32 -32.85 32.01
C SER A 196 -24.81 -32.82 31.72
N THR A 197 -24.15 -33.94 31.98
CA THR A 197 -23.07 -34.40 31.09
C THR A 197 -23.68 -34.67 29.70
N PRO A 198 -23.04 -34.24 28.60
CA PRO A 198 -23.61 -34.36 27.26
C PRO A 198 -23.67 -35.84 26.82
N LYS A 199 -24.89 -36.34 26.57
CA LYS A 199 -25.21 -37.71 26.09
C LYS A 199 -24.88 -37.95 24.62
N ASN A 200 -23.68 -37.59 24.17
CA ASN A 200 -23.25 -37.86 22.80
C ASN A 200 -21.84 -38.49 22.78
N THR A 201 -21.67 -39.59 23.51
CA THR A 201 -20.41 -40.36 23.54
C THR A 201 -20.61 -41.88 23.40
N ASP A 202 -21.83 -42.41 23.54
CA ASP A 202 -21.99 -43.83 23.89
C ASP A 202 -22.22 -44.78 22.69
N ASN A 203 -22.23 -44.29 21.45
CA ASN A 203 -22.28 -45.14 20.25
C ASN A 203 -21.54 -44.51 19.07
N LEU A 204 -20.21 -44.44 19.17
CA LEU A 204 -19.32 -44.02 18.08
C LEU A 204 -18.58 -45.24 17.54
N THR A 205 -18.49 -45.37 16.21
CA THR A 205 -17.63 -46.39 15.59
C THR A 205 -16.15 -46.04 15.82
N PRO A 206 -15.24 -47.03 15.87
CA PRO A 206 -13.82 -46.79 16.17
C PRO A 206 -13.12 -45.82 15.19
N ALA A 207 -13.64 -45.67 13.97
CA ALA A 207 -13.17 -44.66 13.01
C ALA A 207 -13.60 -43.23 13.38
N GLN A 208 -14.78 -43.06 13.97
CA GLN A 208 -15.30 -41.76 14.41
C GLN A 208 -14.60 -41.27 15.68
N GLN A 209 -14.22 -42.18 16.59
CA GLN A 209 -13.43 -41.82 17.78
C GLN A 209 -12.04 -41.30 17.40
N LYS A 210 -11.33 -41.97 16.47
CA LYS A 210 -10.03 -41.46 15.98
C LYS A 210 -10.14 -40.08 15.33
N ALA A 211 -11.21 -39.81 14.59
CA ALA A 211 -11.41 -38.51 13.95
C ALA A 211 -11.68 -37.38 14.96
N ILE A 212 -12.31 -37.71 16.10
CA ILE A 212 -12.55 -36.77 17.19
C ILE A 212 -11.24 -36.53 17.94
N ASP A 213 -10.49 -37.58 18.26
CA ASP A 213 -9.20 -37.47 18.95
C ASP A 213 -8.19 -36.64 18.13
N ASP A 214 -8.12 -36.84 16.81
CA ASP A 214 -7.30 -36.04 15.89
C ASP A 214 -7.74 -34.57 15.86
N ALA A 215 -9.05 -34.32 15.90
CA ALA A 215 -9.59 -32.95 15.88
C ALA A 215 -9.32 -32.21 17.21
N ASP A 216 -9.40 -32.92 18.32
CA ASP A 216 -9.14 -32.37 19.66
C ASP A 216 -7.65 -32.16 19.91
N GLN A 217 -6.77 -33.03 19.40
CA GLN A 217 -5.33 -32.79 19.39
C GLN A 217 -4.98 -31.50 18.64
N ARG A 218 -5.57 -31.27 17.45
CA ARG A 218 -5.37 -30.02 16.71
C ARG A 218 -5.86 -28.78 17.48
N ARG A 219 -6.98 -28.88 18.20
CA ARG A 219 -7.48 -27.76 19.03
C ARG A 219 -6.60 -27.51 20.25
N CYS A 220 -6.09 -28.56 20.90
CA CYS A 220 -5.13 -28.43 21.98
C CYS A 220 -3.83 -27.79 21.50
N GLU A 221 -3.30 -28.22 20.35
CA GLU A 221 -2.10 -27.62 19.75
C GLU A 221 -2.32 -26.14 19.39
N GLN A 222 -3.44 -25.81 18.75
CA GLN A 222 -3.78 -24.41 18.40
C GLN A 222 -3.93 -23.53 19.64
N SER A 223 -4.58 -24.02 20.69
CA SER A 223 -4.73 -23.27 21.94
C SER A 223 -3.42 -23.17 22.74
N HIS A 224 -2.51 -24.14 22.61
CA HIS A 224 -1.16 -24.05 23.15
C HIS A 224 -0.31 -23.05 22.36
N GLU A 225 -0.39 -23.03 21.03
CA GLU A 225 0.29 -22.03 20.18
C GLU A 225 -0.22 -20.61 20.43
N GLU A 226 -1.53 -20.41 20.59
CA GLU A 226 -2.12 -19.12 20.95
C GLU A 226 -1.61 -18.63 22.31
N LYS A 227 -1.60 -19.50 23.33
CA LYS A 227 -1.06 -19.15 24.66
C LYS A 227 0.44 -18.85 24.65
N THR A 228 1.21 -19.52 23.80
CA THR A 228 2.67 -19.32 23.73
C THR A 228 3.01 -18.02 22.97
N ARG A 229 2.15 -17.55 22.07
CA ARG A 229 2.31 -16.28 21.34
C ARG A 229 1.97 -15.04 22.18
N GLU A 230 1.10 -15.16 23.18
CA GLU A 230 0.73 -14.03 24.05
C GLU A 230 1.73 -13.74 25.20
N SER A 231 2.71 -14.60 25.46
CA SER A 231 3.67 -14.43 26.57
C SER A 231 5.13 -14.45 26.10
N PRO A 232 5.62 -13.38 25.43
CA PRO A 232 6.75 -12.64 26.01
C PRO A 232 6.78 -11.14 25.63
N SER A 233 6.26 -10.26 26.50
CA SER A 233 6.57 -8.81 26.44
C SER A 233 6.63 -8.09 27.79
N GLU A 234 6.83 -8.79 28.92
CA GLU A 234 7.01 -8.17 30.24
C GLU A 234 8.14 -8.82 31.04
N SER A 235 9.42 -8.56 30.71
CA SER A 235 10.56 -8.81 31.63
C SER A 235 11.89 -8.12 31.28
N LYS A 236 11.87 -6.98 30.57
CA LYS A 236 13.08 -6.14 30.39
C LYS A 236 12.79 -4.65 30.58
N ALA A 237 12.43 -4.25 31.79
CA ALA A 237 12.50 -2.87 32.25
C ALA A 237 12.43 -2.79 33.79
N ALA A 238 13.53 -3.10 34.50
CA ALA A 238 13.76 -2.64 35.88
C ALA A 238 15.15 -3.05 36.41
N THR A 239 16.21 -2.33 36.03
CA THR A 239 17.38 -2.19 36.91
C THR A 239 17.95 -0.79 36.72
N THR A 240 17.41 0.14 37.50
CA THR A 240 18.03 1.44 37.80
C THR A 240 17.58 1.84 39.20
N GLN A 241 18.42 1.53 40.19
CA GLN A 241 18.43 2.07 41.56
C GLN A 241 19.93 2.30 41.86
N ASP A 242 20.40 3.56 41.92
CA ASP A 242 20.58 4.38 43.15
C ASP A 242 21.30 3.60 44.27
N ARG A 243 22.42 3.98 44.88
CA ARG A 243 23.04 5.27 45.28
C ARG A 243 24.41 4.92 45.95
N PRO A 244 25.22 5.83 46.57
CA PRO A 244 25.10 7.28 46.77
C PRO A 244 26.09 8.16 45.99
#